data_AF-A0A9N9RWU1-F1
#
_entry.id   AF-A0A9N9RWU1-F1
#
_cell.length_a   1.000
_cell.length_b   1.000
_cell.length_c   1.000
_cell.angle_alpha   90.00
_cell.angle_beta   90.00
_cell.angle_gamma   90.00
#
_symmetry.space_group_name_H-M   'P 1'
#
loop_
_entity.id
_entity.type
_entity.pdbx_description
1 polymer ?
#
loop_
_entity_poly.entity_id
_entity_poly.type
_entity_poly.pdbx_seq_one_letter_code
_entity_poly.pdbx_strand_id
1 'polypeptide(L)'
;MSEEEVGFNIFYLLLLFAVIYPPKEFISLGFTIESIFANYLGSESIFFINYHINRSCLMLMVHSIVPIVYLMIYYLYFGVKLPKIVFVQYFWYMLIVLAFLLPIGALCLIYYYKQNNWRNHPIAKILQRYSNTPNNPESWMTVAAEINNEFRRTDKLIKTFSAITKIVVTENWIMKTSLYFVHFAHQSDSALIAVNTDSHNISIQDTNDSAQFVNIQVTPTRDGIKPFKIRINSLDFKELQDRINRPIVILSSVKFHTTIIDRFVEVFHSEIERNPRYRANQANLDNCFACMTKKPDVKINKHCPDQGDDRCTNCFCRPMWCSSCLARWFASRQDQSERETWLNSKCNCPMCRSRFCILDVCLLEDE
;
A
#
# COMPACT_ATOMS: atom_id res chain seq x y z
N MET A 1 -7.52 -20.32 -34.84
CA MET A 1 -6.31 -19.79 -34.19
C MET A 1 -5.44 -20.98 -33.90
N SER A 2 -4.18 -21.00 -34.36
CA SER A 2 -3.25 -22.10 -34.04
C SER A 2 -2.81 -22.04 -32.57
N GLU A 3 -2.30 -23.14 -32.03
CA GLU A 3 -1.72 -23.19 -30.68
C GLU A 3 -0.58 -22.18 -30.52
N GLU A 4 0.23 -22.00 -31.57
CA GLU A 4 1.31 -21.01 -31.63
C GLU A 4 0.79 -19.56 -31.56
N GLU A 5 -0.31 -19.23 -32.25
CA GLU A 5 -0.95 -17.90 -32.18
C GLU A 5 -1.48 -17.61 -30.76
N VAL A 6 -2.07 -18.62 -30.09
CA VAL A 6 -2.52 -18.49 -28.70
C VAL A 6 -1.33 -18.23 -27.77
N GLY A 7 -0.26 -19.01 -27.91
CA GLY A 7 0.97 -18.85 -27.12
C GLY A 7 1.60 -17.47 -27.29
N PHE A 8 1.68 -16.98 -28.53
CA PHE A 8 2.16 -15.64 -28.84
C PHE A 8 1.33 -14.54 -28.15
N ASN A 9 0.00 -14.63 -28.21
CA ASN A 9 -0.89 -13.63 -27.60
C ASN A 9 -0.74 -13.58 -26.08
N ILE A 10 -0.65 -14.75 -25.43
CA ILE A 10 -0.42 -14.84 -23.98
C ILE A 10 0.94 -14.25 -23.63
N PHE A 11 2.00 -14.63 -24.35
CA PHE A 11 3.34 -14.11 -24.12
C PHE A 11 3.41 -12.59 -24.27
N TYR A 12 2.82 -12.06 -25.34
CA TYR A 12 2.79 -10.62 -25.59
C TYR A 12 2.00 -9.87 -24.51
N LEU A 13 0.88 -10.43 -24.05
CA LEU A 13 0.11 -9.85 -22.95
C LEU A 13 0.92 -9.81 -21.65
N LEU A 14 1.67 -10.87 -21.33
CA LEU A 14 2.58 -10.89 -20.17
C LEU A 14 3.70 -9.84 -20.33
N LEU A 15 4.29 -9.71 -21.52
CA LEU A 15 5.28 -8.68 -21.83
C LEU A 15 4.69 -7.27 -21.64
N LEU A 16 3.45 -7.03 -22.10
CA LEU A 16 2.76 -5.76 -21.93
C LEU A 16 2.57 -5.41 -20.45
N PHE A 17 2.14 -6.38 -19.64
CA PHE A 17 2.05 -6.20 -18.20
C PHE A 17 3.41 -5.86 -17.59
N ALA A 18 4.50 -6.51 -18.02
CA ALA A 18 5.85 -6.19 -17.55
C ALA A 18 6.34 -4.81 -18.00
N VAL A 19 5.96 -4.33 -19.18
CA VAL A 19 6.33 -2.98 -19.65
C VAL A 19 5.59 -1.89 -18.86
N ILE A 20 4.30 -2.09 -18.57
CA ILE A 20 3.48 -1.10 -17.83
C ILE A 20 3.75 -1.18 -16.32
N TYR A 21 3.91 -2.38 -15.79
CA TYR A 21 4.16 -2.68 -14.37
C TYR A 21 5.41 -3.55 -14.24
N PRO A 22 6.61 -2.95 -14.31
CA PRO A 22 7.86 -3.70 -14.32
C PRO A 22 8.02 -4.49 -13.01
N PRO A 23 8.27 -5.81 -13.09
CA PRO A 23 8.55 -6.60 -11.92
C PRO A 23 9.93 -6.24 -11.34
N LYS A 24 10.21 -6.64 -10.10
CA LYS A 24 11.42 -6.21 -9.37
C LYS A 24 12.71 -6.61 -10.10
N GLU A 25 12.68 -7.75 -10.77
CA GLU A 25 13.77 -8.30 -11.57
C GLU A 25 14.12 -7.35 -12.72
N PHE A 26 13.12 -6.84 -13.45
CA PHE A 26 13.31 -5.88 -14.55
C PHE A 26 13.87 -4.55 -14.04
N ILE A 27 13.39 -4.09 -12.88
CA ILE A 27 13.91 -2.89 -12.23
C ILE A 27 15.38 -3.08 -11.85
N SER A 28 15.72 -4.24 -11.26
CA SER A 28 17.08 -4.53 -10.82
C SER A 28 18.08 -4.64 -11.98
N LEU A 29 17.62 -5.14 -13.14
CA LEU A 29 18.41 -5.23 -14.38
C LEU A 29 18.47 -3.92 -15.16
N GLY A 30 17.75 -2.88 -14.73
CA GLY A 30 17.69 -1.59 -15.44
C GLY A 30 16.84 -1.63 -16.72
N PHE A 31 15.99 -2.65 -16.91
CA PHE A 31 15.03 -2.73 -18.01
C PHE A 31 13.76 -1.91 -17.69
N THR A 32 13.96 -0.63 -17.36
CA THR A 32 12.87 0.33 -17.19
C THR A 32 12.90 1.36 -18.31
N ILE A 33 11.73 1.90 -18.67
CA ILE A 33 11.64 2.96 -19.69
C ILE A 33 12.48 4.18 -19.27
N GLU A 34 12.51 4.47 -17.97
CA GLU A 34 13.33 5.54 -17.39
C GLU A 34 14.83 5.31 -17.60
N SER A 35 15.32 4.08 -17.42
CA SER A 35 16.73 3.74 -17.62
C SER A 35 17.14 3.77 -19.09
N ILE A 36 16.29 3.24 -19.99
CA ILE A 36 16.57 3.19 -21.44
C ILE A 36 16.65 4.61 -22.03
N PHE A 37 15.80 5.53 -21.57
CA PHE A 37 15.73 6.91 -22.04
C PHE A 37 16.35 7.92 -21.07
N ALA A 38 17.28 7.49 -20.21
CA ALA A 38 17.87 8.34 -19.18
C ALA A 38 18.50 9.63 -19.76
N ASN A 39 19.17 9.54 -20.92
CA ASN A 39 19.76 10.69 -21.60
C ASN A 39 18.73 11.73 -22.05
N TYR A 40 17.53 11.27 -22.45
CA TYR A 40 16.43 12.15 -22.88
C TYR A 40 15.73 12.80 -21.68
N LEU A 41 15.51 12.01 -20.61
CA LEU A 41 14.82 12.49 -19.41
C LEU A 41 15.68 13.45 -18.58
N GLY A 42 17.00 13.27 -18.61
CA GLY A 42 17.93 14.03 -17.79
C GLY A 42 17.88 13.61 -16.32
N SER A 43 18.30 14.51 -15.43
CA SER A 43 18.40 14.20 -14.00
C SER A 43 17.15 14.62 -13.22
N GLU A 44 16.49 13.64 -12.59
CA GLU A 44 15.38 13.87 -11.64
C GLU A 44 15.84 14.72 -10.45
N SER A 45 17.11 14.59 -10.01
CA SER A 45 17.64 15.32 -8.84
C SER A 45 17.81 16.81 -9.07
N ILE A 46 17.98 17.25 -10.32
CA ILE A 46 18.25 18.65 -10.67
C ILE A 46 16.97 19.34 -11.16
N PHE A 47 16.21 18.68 -12.04
CA PHE A 47 15.04 19.27 -12.69
C PHE A 47 13.82 18.38 -12.54
N PHE A 48 13.37 18.16 -11.31
CA PHE A 48 12.26 17.27 -10.96
C PHE A 48 11.00 17.51 -11.82
N ILE A 49 10.53 18.76 -11.94
CA ILE A 49 9.29 19.05 -12.70
C ILE A 49 9.45 18.74 -14.19
N ASN A 50 10.53 19.21 -14.82
CA ASN A 50 10.76 18.97 -16.25
C ASN A 50 11.01 17.49 -16.54
N TYR A 51 11.74 16.80 -15.65
CA TYR A 51 11.94 15.36 -15.71
C TYR A 51 10.60 14.62 -15.75
N HIS A 52 9.66 14.96 -14.86
CA HIS A 52 8.35 14.29 -14.81
C HIS A 52 7.42 14.68 -15.96
N ILE A 53 7.52 15.89 -16.51
CA ILE A 53 6.82 16.29 -17.76
C ILE A 53 7.33 15.48 -18.95
N ASN A 54 8.66 15.38 -19.10
CA ASN A 54 9.28 14.59 -20.18
C ASN A 54 8.96 13.11 -20.02
N ARG A 55 9.00 12.60 -18.77
CA ARG A 55 8.65 11.21 -18.43
C ARG A 55 7.21 10.87 -18.78
N SER A 56 6.23 11.71 -18.43
CA SER A 56 4.83 11.45 -18.77
C SER A 56 4.58 11.44 -20.28
N CYS A 57 5.25 12.34 -21.02
CA CYS A 57 5.16 12.37 -22.48
C CYS A 57 5.82 11.14 -23.13
N LEU A 58 7.00 10.74 -22.65
CA LEU A 58 7.71 9.55 -23.11
C LEU A 58 6.88 8.28 -22.85
N MET A 59 6.37 8.10 -21.63
CA MET A 59 5.53 6.96 -21.27
C MET A 59 4.28 6.88 -22.13
N LEU A 60 3.62 8.02 -22.39
CA LEU A 60 2.48 8.09 -23.29
C LEU A 60 2.85 7.62 -24.71
N MET A 61 4.00 8.08 -25.24
CA MET A 61 4.47 7.70 -26.57
C MET A 61 4.83 6.21 -26.65
N VAL A 62 5.60 5.68 -25.69
CA VAL A 62 6.00 4.26 -25.65
C VAL A 62 4.77 3.36 -25.56
N HIS A 63 3.84 3.63 -24.64
CA HIS A 63 2.64 2.81 -24.52
C HIS A 63 1.68 2.96 -25.70
N SER A 64 1.66 4.11 -26.39
CA SER A 64 0.87 4.27 -27.61
C SER A 64 1.36 3.42 -28.78
N ILE A 65 2.66 3.11 -28.84
CA ILE A 65 3.30 2.34 -29.93
C ILE A 65 3.20 0.83 -29.70
N VAL A 66 2.89 0.37 -28.48
CA VAL A 66 2.73 -1.06 -28.15
C VAL A 66 1.86 -1.80 -29.18
N PRO A 67 0.64 -1.34 -29.55
CA PRO A 67 -0.19 -2.09 -30.50
C PRO A 67 0.44 -2.19 -31.90
N ILE A 68 1.22 -1.19 -32.33
CA ILE A 68 1.99 -1.27 -33.59
C ILE A 68 3.03 -2.38 -33.50
N VAL A 69 3.77 -2.44 -32.39
CA VAL A 69 4.81 -3.47 -32.18
C VAL A 69 4.17 -4.86 -32.17
N TYR A 70 3.01 -5.02 -31.52
CA TYR A 70 2.25 -6.27 -31.58
C TYR A 70 1.92 -6.67 -33.01
N LEU A 71 1.30 -5.77 -33.79
CA LEU A 71 0.90 -6.06 -35.17
C LEU A 71 2.10 -6.36 -36.08
N MET A 72 3.22 -5.64 -35.89
CA MET A 72 4.44 -5.84 -36.65
C MET A 72 5.04 -7.23 -36.37
N ILE A 73 5.18 -7.63 -35.11
CA ILE A 73 5.74 -8.94 -34.75
C ILE A 73 4.78 -10.06 -35.19
N TYR A 74 3.48 -9.89 -34.98
CA TYR A 74 2.47 -10.85 -35.43
C TYR A 74 2.54 -11.05 -36.95
N TYR A 75 2.64 -9.97 -37.71
CA TYR A 75 2.74 -10.02 -39.16
C TYR A 75 4.02 -10.73 -39.64
N LEU A 76 5.16 -10.44 -39.00
CA LEU A 76 6.44 -11.06 -39.34
C LEU A 76 6.44 -12.58 -39.10
N TYR A 77 5.73 -13.06 -38.08
CA TYR A 77 5.74 -14.47 -37.69
C TYR A 77 4.62 -15.29 -38.35
N PHE A 78 3.40 -14.76 -38.43
CA PHE A 78 2.21 -15.49 -38.89
C PHE A 78 1.70 -15.06 -40.29
N GLY A 79 2.20 -13.94 -40.83
CA GLY A 79 1.81 -13.38 -42.13
C GLY A 79 0.44 -12.66 -42.14
N VAL A 80 0.00 -12.18 -43.31
CA VAL A 80 -1.36 -11.59 -43.45
C VAL A 80 -2.38 -12.71 -43.59
N LYS A 81 -2.99 -13.13 -42.47
CA LYS A 81 -4.18 -13.99 -42.48
C LYS A 81 -5.27 -13.35 -41.66
N LEU A 82 -6.24 -12.72 -42.35
CA LEU A 82 -7.45 -12.24 -41.68
C LEU A 82 -8.31 -13.44 -41.29
N PRO A 83 -8.77 -13.52 -40.03
CA PRO A 83 -9.65 -14.61 -39.61
C PRO A 83 -10.98 -14.53 -40.35
N LYS A 84 -11.47 -15.68 -40.82
CA LYS A 84 -12.72 -15.80 -41.58
C LYS A 84 -13.97 -15.55 -40.74
N ILE A 85 -13.84 -15.57 -39.41
CA ILE A 85 -14.95 -15.32 -38.48
C ILE A 85 -15.17 -13.81 -38.41
N VAL A 86 -16.35 -13.37 -38.84
CA VAL A 86 -16.74 -11.95 -38.96
C VAL A 86 -16.43 -11.15 -37.69
N PHE A 87 -16.80 -11.66 -36.51
CA PHE A 87 -16.53 -11.00 -35.22
C PHE A 87 -15.03 -10.78 -34.97
N VAL A 88 -14.21 -11.80 -35.23
CA VAL A 88 -12.75 -11.73 -35.03
C VAL A 88 -12.13 -10.76 -36.05
N GLN A 89 -12.66 -10.74 -37.27
CA GLN A 89 -12.23 -9.80 -38.30
C GLN A 89 -12.47 -8.34 -37.89
N TYR A 90 -13.64 -8.01 -37.33
CA TYR A 90 -13.90 -6.66 -36.78
C TYR A 90 -12.93 -6.29 -35.66
N PHE A 91 -12.60 -7.22 -34.76
CA PHE A 91 -11.62 -6.98 -33.71
C PHE A 91 -10.23 -6.64 -34.27
N TRP A 92 -9.78 -7.34 -35.31
CA TRP A 92 -8.53 -7.04 -36.00
C TRP A 92 -8.53 -5.66 -36.66
N TYR A 93 -9.62 -5.27 -37.32
CA TYR A 93 -9.73 -3.91 -37.88
C TYR A 93 -9.66 -2.84 -36.78
N MET A 94 -10.37 -3.03 -35.66
CA MET A 94 -10.31 -2.11 -34.53
C MET A 94 -8.89 -1.99 -33.97
N LEU A 95 -8.17 -3.12 -33.84
CA LEU A 95 -6.80 -3.13 -33.37
C LEU A 95 -5.84 -2.38 -34.30
N ILE A 96 -5.99 -2.57 -35.62
CA ILE A 96 -5.21 -1.85 -36.64
C ILE A 96 -5.49 -0.35 -36.55
N VAL A 97 -6.76 0.05 -36.53
CA VAL A 97 -7.14 1.47 -36.42
C VAL A 97 -6.57 2.09 -35.15
N LEU A 98 -6.70 1.40 -34.00
CA LEU A 98 -6.19 1.88 -32.72
C LEU A 98 -4.66 1.99 -32.72
N ALA A 99 -3.96 1.05 -33.36
CA ALA A 99 -2.51 1.05 -33.44
C ALA A 99 -1.96 2.29 -34.14
N PHE A 100 -2.64 2.82 -35.15
CA PHE A 100 -2.23 4.09 -35.79
C PHE A 100 -2.80 5.32 -35.08
N LEU A 101 -4.04 5.25 -34.59
CA LEU A 101 -4.70 6.39 -33.96
C LEU A 101 -4.03 6.81 -32.65
N LEU A 102 -3.61 5.86 -31.80
CA LEU A 102 -3.03 6.18 -30.49
C LEU A 102 -1.70 6.94 -30.60
N PRO A 103 -0.70 6.52 -31.40
CA PRO A 103 0.55 7.27 -31.56
C PRO A 103 0.35 8.63 -32.20
N ILE A 104 -0.52 8.74 -33.21
CA ILE A 104 -0.83 10.02 -33.85
C ILE A 104 -1.46 10.96 -32.82
N GLY A 105 -2.44 10.48 -32.04
CA GLY A 105 -3.05 11.24 -30.96
C GLY A 105 -2.04 11.67 -29.89
N ALA A 106 -1.15 10.77 -29.47
CA ALA A 106 -0.09 11.07 -28.51
C ALA A 106 0.87 12.14 -29.03
N LEU A 107 1.32 12.04 -30.29
CA LEU A 107 2.20 13.04 -30.92
C LEU A 107 1.51 14.41 -31.03
N CYS A 108 0.25 14.45 -31.47
CA CYS A 108 -0.53 15.68 -31.51
C CYS A 108 -0.67 16.32 -30.12
N LEU A 109 -0.92 15.52 -29.08
CA LEU A 109 -1.03 15.98 -27.70
C LEU A 109 0.30 16.55 -27.18
N ILE A 110 1.41 15.84 -27.41
CA ILE A 110 2.75 16.29 -27.00
C ILE A 110 3.12 17.58 -27.73
N TYR A 111 2.83 17.66 -29.03
CA TYR A 111 3.05 18.87 -29.81
C TYR A 111 2.24 20.05 -29.28
N TYR A 112 0.95 19.83 -28.97
CA TYR A 112 0.08 20.83 -28.35
C TYR A 112 0.61 21.31 -26.98
N TYR A 113 1.17 20.41 -26.17
CA TYR A 113 1.81 20.79 -24.91
C TYR A 113 3.07 21.62 -25.13
N LYS A 114 3.91 21.22 -26.08
CA LYS A 114 5.18 21.88 -26.37
C LYS A 114 4.99 23.31 -26.92
N GLN A 115 3.97 23.56 -27.73
CA GLN A 115 3.73 24.88 -28.35
C GLN A 115 3.67 26.03 -27.34
N ASN A 116 3.11 25.80 -26.15
CA ASN A 116 2.94 26.82 -25.12
C ASN A 116 3.91 26.63 -23.94
N ASN A 117 5.16 26.26 -24.21
CA ASN A 117 6.18 26.00 -23.18
C ASN A 117 5.65 25.08 -22.07
N TRP A 118 4.92 24.01 -22.42
CA TRP A 118 4.33 23.04 -21.48
C TRP A 118 3.21 23.57 -20.58
N ARG A 119 2.75 24.82 -20.74
CA ARG A 119 1.65 25.41 -19.93
C ARG A 119 0.38 24.57 -19.95
N ASN A 120 0.06 23.96 -21.09
CA ASN A 120 -1.13 23.15 -21.24
C ASN A 120 -1.00 21.74 -20.64
N HIS A 121 0.21 21.33 -20.27
CA HIS A 121 0.47 20.05 -19.65
C HIS A 121 -0.26 19.94 -18.30
N PRO A 122 -0.82 18.76 -17.94
CA PRO A 122 -1.54 18.58 -16.68
C PRO A 122 -0.73 19.01 -15.44
N ILE A 123 0.57 18.72 -15.40
CA ILE A 123 1.46 19.14 -14.30
C ILE A 123 1.52 20.66 -14.19
N ALA A 124 1.76 21.37 -15.30
CA ALA A 124 1.83 22.84 -15.29
C ALA A 124 0.51 23.47 -14.85
N LYS A 125 -0.63 22.93 -15.30
CA LYS A 125 -1.98 23.38 -14.87
C LYS A 125 -2.20 23.19 -13.36
N ILE A 126 -1.70 22.11 -12.77
CA ILE A 126 -1.78 21.88 -11.32
C ILE A 126 -0.90 22.88 -10.58
N LEU A 127 0.36 23.07 -11.02
CA LEU A 127 1.29 24.02 -10.40
C LEU A 127 0.79 25.47 -10.49
N GLN A 128 0.10 25.83 -11.57
CA GLN A 128 -0.52 27.15 -11.72
C GLN A 128 -1.56 27.44 -10.62
N ARG A 129 -2.25 26.42 -10.08
CA ARG A 129 -3.19 26.60 -8.96
C ARG A 129 -2.48 26.89 -7.63
N TYR A 130 -1.22 26.52 -7.52
CA TYR A 130 -0.39 26.83 -6.36
C TYR A 130 0.30 28.19 -6.44
N SER A 131 0.29 28.85 -7.59
CA SER A 131 0.90 30.17 -7.72
C SER A 131 0.06 31.25 -7.01
N ASN A 132 0.74 32.28 -6.52
CA ASN A 132 0.08 33.45 -5.91
C ASN A 132 -0.60 34.34 -6.96
N THR A 133 -0.24 34.18 -8.23
CA THR A 133 -0.75 34.93 -9.38
C THR A 133 -1.31 33.97 -10.45
N PRO A 134 -2.42 33.27 -10.18
CA PRO A 134 -2.93 32.21 -11.07
C PRO A 134 -3.30 32.73 -12.47
N ASN A 135 -3.57 34.03 -12.61
CA ASN A 135 -3.89 34.67 -13.89
C ASN A 135 -2.64 34.91 -14.78
N ASN A 136 -1.43 34.87 -14.21
CA ASN A 136 -0.21 35.02 -14.99
C ASN A 136 0.18 33.67 -15.65
N PRO A 137 0.31 33.62 -16.99
CA PRO A 137 0.73 32.43 -17.74
C PRO A 137 2.01 31.74 -17.26
N GLU A 138 2.97 32.51 -16.75
CA GLU A 138 4.31 32.02 -16.40
C GLU A 138 4.45 31.68 -14.91
N SER A 139 3.41 31.96 -14.12
CA SER A 139 3.43 31.79 -12.66
C SER A 139 3.70 30.35 -12.20
N TRP A 140 3.35 29.35 -13.01
CA TRP A 140 3.62 27.95 -12.70
C TRP A 140 5.12 27.62 -12.76
N MET A 141 5.91 28.34 -13.57
CA MET A 141 7.36 28.14 -13.68
C MET A 141 8.08 28.56 -12.39
N THR A 142 7.58 29.60 -11.71
CA THR A 142 8.09 30.03 -10.41
C THR A 142 7.89 28.94 -9.36
N VAL A 143 6.67 28.38 -9.29
CA VAL A 143 6.36 27.25 -8.40
C VAL A 143 7.20 26.02 -8.76
N ALA A 144 7.40 25.75 -10.05
CA ALA A 144 8.25 24.66 -10.51
C ALA A 144 9.72 24.85 -10.08
N ALA A 145 10.24 26.08 -10.16
CA ALA A 145 11.59 26.41 -9.73
C ALA A 145 11.74 26.27 -8.20
N GLU A 146 10.74 26.66 -7.43
CA GLU A 146 10.69 26.47 -5.98
C GLU A 146 10.76 24.97 -5.62
N ILE A 147 9.88 24.15 -6.22
CA ILE A 147 9.88 22.69 -6.03
C ILE A 147 11.23 22.08 -6.43
N ASN A 148 11.81 22.50 -7.57
CA ASN A 148 13.11 22.00 -8.00
C ASN A 148 14.22 22.36 -7.01
N ASN A 149 14.22 23.59 -6.47
CA ASN A 149 15.20 24.02 -5.48
C ASN A 149 15.05 23.25 -4.16
N GLU A 150 13.82 23.00 -3.72
CA GLU A 150 13.54 22.21 -2.53
C GLU A 150 13.90 20.73 -2.73
N PHE A 151 13.60 20.16 -3.89
CA PHE A 151 13.94 18.78 -4.24
C PHE A 151 15.46 18.54 -4.28
N ARG A 152 16.27 19.55 -4.60
CA ARG A 152 17.73 19.45 -4.59
C ARG A 152 18.31 19.32 -3.18
N ARG A 153 17.58 19.72 -2.14
CA ARG A 153 18.03 19.60 -0.76
C ARG A 153 18.20 18.12 -0.38
N THR A 154 19.13 17.87 0.53
CA THR A 154 19.41 16.52 1.05
C THR A 154 18.32 16.05 2.00
N ASP A 155 17.64 16.98 2.66
CA ASP A 155 16.55 16.70 3.60
C ASP A 155 15.22 16.46 2.88
N LYS A 156 15.12 15.31 2.21
CA LYS A 156 13.89 14.84 1.58
C LYS A 156 13.64 13.38 1.91
N LEU A 157 12.40 13.04 2.19
CA LEU A 157 11.96 11.66 2.31
C LEU A 157 11.56 11.15 0.93
N ILE A 158 12.18 10.06 0.49
CA ILE A 158 11.79 9.35 -0.71
C ILE A 158 11.42 7.93 -0.31
N LYS A 159 10.17 7.53 -0.55
CA LYS A 159 9.71 6.15 -0.34
C LYS A 159 9.01 5.65 -1.60
N THR A 160 9.41 4.46 -2.05
CA THR A 160 8.84 3.78 -3.22
C THR A 160 7.90 2.69 -2.75
N PHE A 161 6.61 2.78 -3.10
CA PHE A 161 5.58 1.85 -2.62
C PHE A 161 5.25 0.75 -3.60
N SER A 162 5.48 1.01 -4.88
CA SER A 162 5.36 0.03 -5.94
C SER A 162 6.37 0.38 -7.03
N ALA A 163 6.51 -0.52 -8.02
CA ALA A 163 7.31 -0.27 -9.22
C ALA A 163 7.01 1.07 -9.90
N ILE A 164 5.79 1.59 -9.72
CA ILE A 164 5.27 2.73 -10.47
C ILE A 164 4.89 3.95 -9.62
N THR A 165 4.81 3.79 -8.29
CA THR A 165 4.41 4.86 -7.38
C THR A 165 5.49 5.18 -6.37
N LYS A 166 5.93 6.44 -6.36
CA LYS A 166 6.92 6.98 -5.44
C LYS A 166 6.34 8.22 -4.76
N ILE A 167 6.60 8.35 -3.46
CA ILE A 167 6.25 9.54 -2.70
C ILE A 167 7.53 10.24 -2.32
N VAL A 168 7.50 11.55 -2.51
CA VAL A 168 8.55 12.45 -2.10
C VAL A 168 7.92 13.47 -1.18
N VAL A 169 8.43 13.54 0.04
CA VAL A 169 8.08 14.59 0.99
C VAL A 169 9.31 15.45 1.21
N THR A 170 9.16 16.73 0.91
CA THR A 170 10.13 17.78 1.19
C THR A 170 9.56 18.69 2.29
N GLU A 171 10.26 19.75 2.65
CA GLU A 171 9.89 20.68 3.73
C GLU A 171 8.46 21.25 3.59
N ASN A 172 8.08 21.67 2.39
CA ASN A 172 6.79 22.31 2.09
C ASN A 172 5.91 21.49 1.16
N TRP A 173 6.46 20.50 0.44
CA TRP A 173 5.71 19.78 -0.59
C TRP A 173 5.58 18.29 -0.29
N ILE A 174 4.38 17.78 -0.54
CA ILE A 174 4.06 16.36 -0.61
C ILE A 174 3.77 16.04 -2.07
N MET A 175 4.61 15.21 -2.66
CA MET A 175 4.55 14.85 -4.07
C MET A 175 4.35 13.34 -4.21
N LYS A 176 3.34 12.93 -4.96
CA LYS A 176 3.12 11.53 -5.32
C LYS A 176 3.27 11.38 -6.83
N THR A 177 4.30 10.67 -7.26
CA THR A 177 4.52 10.36 -8.67
C THR A 177 3.88 9.00 -9.00
N SER A 178 3.25 8.93 -10.16
CA SER A 178 2.69 7.72 -10.76
C SER A 178 3.22 7.56 -12.19
N LEU A 179 2.69 6.61 -12.98
CA LEU A 179 3.10 6.41 -14.39
C LEU A 179 2.92 7.65 -15.25
N TYR A 180 1.74 8.28 -15.19
CA TYR A 180 1.38 9.39 -16.10
C TYR A 180 1.10 10.71 -15.39
N PHE A 181 0.92 10.67 -14.07
CA PHE A 181 0.46 11.82 -13.30
C PHE A 181 1.36 12.03 -12.10
N VAL A 182 1.50 13.30 -11.72
CA VAL A 182 2.14 13.70 -10.47
C VAL A 182 1.12 14.52 -9.68
N HIS A 183 0.87 14.10 -8.45
CA HIS A 183 0.05 14.84 -7.51
C HIS A 183 0.94 15.71 -6.64
N PHE A 184 0.51 16.94 -6.40
CA PHE A 184 1.19 17.92 -5.57
C PHE A 184 0.23 18.38 -4.48
N ALA A 185 0.74 18.44 -3.25
CA ALA A 185 0.10 19.08 -2.12
C ALA A 185 1.13 19.95 -1.40
N HIS A 186 0.81 21.23 -1.22
CA HIS A 186 1.58 22.09 -0.33
C HIS A 186 1.16 21.79 1.12
N GLN A 187 2.11 21.60 2.03
CA GLN A 187 1.84 21.15 3.40
C GLN A 187 0.97 22.15 4.20
N SER A 188 1.21 23.46 4.03
CA SER A 188 0.38 24.50 4.67
C SER A 188 -1.07 24.52 4.16
N ASP A 189 -1.30 24.02 2.95
CA ASP A 189 -2.57 24.12 2.24
C ASP A 189 -3.20 22.74 2.02
N SER A 190 -2.89 21.76 2.88
CA SER A 190 -3.45 20.41 2.78
C SER A 190 -3.81 19.83 4.15
N ALA A 191 -4.97 19.18 4.25
CA ALA A 191 -5.33 18.36 5.40
C ALA A 191 -4.86 16.91 5.18
N LEU A 192 -4.24 16.33 6.20
CA LEU A 192 -3.73 14.97 6.21
C LEU A 192 -4.55 14.14 7.20
N ILE A 193 -5.24 13.12 6.71
CA ILE A 193 -6.13 12.28 7.53
C ILE A 193 -5.78 10.82 7.30
N ALA A 194 -5.37 10.09 8.33
CA ALA A 194 -5.24 8.64 8.27
C ALA A 194 -6.64 8.01 8.34
N VAL A 195 -7.05 7.31 7.29
CA VAL A 195 -8.44 6.85 7.10
C VAL A 195 -8.62 5.41 7.57
N ASN A 196 -7.79 4.50 7.07
CA ASN A 196 -7.86 3.07 7.37
C ASN A 196 -6.48 2.42 7.31
N THR A 197 -6.40 1.21 7.86
CA THR A 197 -5.22 0.34 7.80
C THR A 197 -5.53 -0.95 7.07
N ASP A 198 -4.68 -1.33 6.13
CA ASP A 198 -4.76 -2.60 5.40
C ASP A 198 -3.63 -3.52 5.89
N SER A 199 -3.98 -4.67 6.47
CA SER A 199 -3.00 -5.70 6.85
C SER A 199 -2.89 -6.76 5.75
N HIS A 200 -1.68 -7.01 5.25
CA HIS A 200 -1.41 -8.13 4.37
C HIS A 200 -0.49 -9.14 5.06
N ASN A 201 -0.91 -10.40 5.08
CA ASN A 201 -0.03 -11.51 5.42
C ASN A 201 0.80 -11.79 4.16
N ILE A 202 2.04 -11.30 4.09
CA ILE A 202 2.92 -11.56 2.94
C ILE A 202 3.52 -12.96 3.15
N SER A 203 3.04 -13.94 2.39
CA SER A 203 3.55 -15.31 2.40
C SER A 203 4.57 -15.52 1.27
N ILE A 204 5.63 -14.71 1.19
CA ILE A 204 6.72 -14.92 0.24
C ILE A 204 8.03 -14.55 0.92
N GLN A 205 8.82 -15.60 1.18
CA GLN A 205 10.24 -15.69 1.55
C GLN A 205 10.94 -14.42 2.10
N ASP A 206 11.43 -14.58 3.33
CA ASP A 206 12.46 -13.83 4.06
C ASP A 206 12.06 -12.77 5.09
N THR A 207 10.78 -12.41 5.23
CA THR A 207 10.29 -11.81 6.49
C THR A 207 8.87 -12.26 6.75
N ASN A 208 8.69 -13.19 7.71
CA ASN A 208 7.40 -13.53 8.28
C ASN A 208 6.87 -12.34 9.09
N ASP A 209 6.65 -11.18 8.50
CA ASP A 209 6.01 -10.05 9.16
C ASP A 209 4.78 -9.65 8.36
N SER A 210 3.63 -9.58 9.02
CA SER A 210 2.40 -9.12 8.38
C SER A 210 2.53 -7.63 8.14
N ALA A 211 2.83 -7.23 6.90
CA ALA A 211 2.97 -5.82 6.55
C ALA A 211 1.61 -5.12 6.70
N GLN A 212 1.50 -4.24 7.69
CA GLN A 212 0.38 -3.33 7.83
C GLN A 212 0.70 -2.04 7.09
N PHE A 213 -0.25 -1.58 6.28
CA PHE A 213 -0.17 -0.32 5.57
C PHE A 213 -1.26 0.64 6.06
N VAL A 214 -0.90 1.89 6.24
CA VAL A 214 -1.79 2.99 6.64
C VAL A 214 -2.09 3.81 5.41
N ASN A 215 -3.37 4.04 5.12
CA ASN A 215 -3.78 4.93 4.04
C ASN A 215 -4.07 6.33 4.60
N ILE A 216 -3.29 7.29 4.13
CA ILE A 216 -3.39 8.71 4.48
C ILE A 216 -4.05 9.43 3.30
N GLN A 217 -5.21 10.02 3.54
CA GLN A 217 -5.88 10.90 2.60
C GLN A 217 -5.24 12.30 2.69
N VAL A 218 -4.66 12.75 1.59
CA VAL A 218 -4.15 14.11 1.42
C VAL A 218 -5.23 14.90 0.69
N THR A 219 -5.76 15.92 1.35
CA THR A 219 -6.82 16.79 0.81
C THR A 219 -6.31 18.22 0.75
N PRO A 220 -5.85 18.69 -0.43
CA PRO A 220 -5.52 20.10 -0.62
C PRO A 220 -6.76 20.98 -0.37
N THR A 221 -6.56 22.10 0.31
CA THR A 221 -7.61 23.09 0.61
C THR A 221 -7.90 23.99 -0.60
N ARG A 222 -6.97 24.08 -1.56
CA ARG A 222 -7.14 24.91 -2.76
C ARG A 222 -8.13 24.31 -3.75
N ASP A 223 -8.99 25.16 -4.29
CA ASP A 223 -10.00 24.77 -5.27
C ASP A 223 -9.40 24.22 -6.58
N GLY A 224 -10.05 23.18 -7.09
CA GLY A 224 -9.67 22.55 -8.37
C GLY A 224 -8.53 21.55 -8.29
N ILE A 225 -8.05 21.21 -7.08
CA ILE A 225 -7.03 20.17 -6.88
C ILE A 225 -7.67 18.92 -6.30
N LYS A 226 -7.52 17.80 -7.01
CA LYS A 226 -8.10 16.53 -6.58
C LYS A 226 -7.33 15.96 -5.39
N PRO A 227 -8.03 15.48 -4.34
CA PRO A 227 -7.38 14.82 -3.22
C PRO A 227 -6.81 13.47 -3.65
N PHE A 228 -5.76 13.00 -2.98
CA PHE A 228 -5.09 11.75 -3.31
C PHE A 228 -4.73 10.95 -2.06
N LYS A 229 -4.61 9.63 -2.22
CA LYS A 229 -4.25 8.71 -1.13
C LYS A 229 -2.77 8.36 -1.18
N ILE A 230 -2.14 8.41 -0.02
CA ILE A 230 -0.81 7.91 0.26
C ILE A 230 -0.98 6.61 1.04
N ARG A 231 -0.27 5.56 0.64
CA ARG A 231 -0.24 4.29 1.37
C ARG A 231 1.17 4.12 1.90
N ILE A 232 1.35 3.97 3.20
CA ILE A 232 2.67 3.83 3.84
C ILE A 232 2.69 2.63 4.78
N ASN A 233 3.83 1.96 4.92
CA ASN A 233 3.98 0.91 5.94
C ASN A 233 3.82 1.53 7.34
N SER A 234 3.13 0.84 8.26
CA SER A 234 2.94 1.31 9.63
C SER A 234 4.27 1.57 10.36
N LEU A 235 5.33 0.82 10.03
CA LEU A 235 6.68 1.01 10.57
C LEU A 235 7.32 2.34 10.12
N ASP A 236 7.08 2.73 8.87
CA ASP A 236 7.59 3.98 8.29
C ASP A 236 6.70 5.20 8.64
N PHE A 237 5.53 4.99 9.24
CA PHE A 237 4.58 6.06 9.53
C PHE A 237 5.18 7.13 10.44
N LYS A 238 5.95 6.73 11.45
CA LYS A 238 6.59 7.67 12.37
C LYS A 238 7.63 8.54 11.67
N GLU A 239 8.44 7.95 10.78
CA GLU A 239 9.41 8.71 9.98
C GLU A 239 8.71 9.75 9.09
N LEU A 240 7.56 9.39 8.49
CA LEU A 240 6.76 10.33 7.72
C LEU A 240 6.16 11.43 8.62
N GLN A 241 5.62 11.06 9.77
CA GLN A 241 5.01 12.00 10.72
C GLN A 241 6.04 13.01 11.24
N ASP A 242 7.26 12.56 11.57
CA ASP A 242 8.33 13.41 12.09
C ASP A 242 8.84 14.41 11.03
N ARG A 243 8.65 14.12 9.73
CA ARG A 243 9.10 14.97 8.62
C ARG A 243 8.02 15.92 8.08
N ILE A 244 6.75 15.65 8.38
CA ILE A 244 5.66 16.51 7.93
C ILE A 244 5.43 17.60 8.98
N ASN A 245 5.38 18.85 8.54
CA ASN A 245 5.17 20.01 9.41
C ASN A 245 3.73 20.08 9.97
N ARG A 246 2.77 19.47 9.28
CA ARG A 246 1.35 19.48 9.66
C ARG A 246 0.91 18.18 10.35
N PRO A 247 0.18 18.24 11.47
CA PRO A 247 -0.26 17.04 12.16
C PRO A 247 -1.18 16.20 11.26
N ILE A 248 -0.92 14.88 11.24
CA ILE A 248 -1.78 13.89 10.58
C ILE A 248 -2.91 13.55 11.55
N VAL A 249 -4.14 13.84 11.16
CA VAL A 249 -5.33 13.50 11.96
C VAL A 249 -5.60 12.01 11.80
N ILE A 250 -5.55 11.27 12.90
CA ILE A 250 -5.79 9.83 12.91
C ILE A 250 -7.27 9.59 13.25
N LEU A 251 -8.03 9.00 12.33
CA LEU A 251 -9.41 8.61 12.62
C LEU A 251 -9.44 7.46 13.64
N SER A 252 -10.48 7.40 14.47
CA SER A 252 -10.67 6.35 15.49
C SER A 252 -10.74 4.93 14.91
N SER A 253 -11.02 4.81 13.61
CA SER A 253 -10.98 3.56 12.84
C SER A 253 -9.56 3.04 12.56
N VAL A 254 -8.52 3.85 12.74
CA VAL A 254 -7.13 3.50 12.45
C VAL A 254 -6.47 2.98 13.72
N LYS A 255 -6.24 1.66 13.77
CA LYS A 255 -5.47 1.00 14.82
C LYS A 255 -4.11 0.59 14.27
N PHE A 256 -3.04 1.12 14.84
CA PHE A 256 -1.68 0.69 14.52
C PHE A 256 -1.40 -0.61 15.28
N HIS A 257 -1.18 -1.69 14.56
CA HIS A 257 -0.70 -2.93 15.16
C HIS A 257 0.83 -2.91 15.07
N THR A 258 1.48 -2.56 16.18
CA THR A 258 2.94 -2.50 16.29
C THR A 258 3.58 -3.88 16.28
N THR A 259 2.87 -4.90 16.76
CA THR A 259 3.38 -6.29 16.79
C THR A 259 2.27 -7.29 16.46
N ILE A 260 2.67 -8.46 15.95
CA ILE A 260 1.79 -9.62 15.77
C ILE A 260 1.14 -10.03 17.10
N ILE A 261 1.85 -9.85 18.22
CA ILE A 261 1.33 -10.10 19.56
C ILE A 261 0.16 -9.17 19.87
N ASP A 262 0.25 -7.87 19.53
CA ASP A 262 -0.85 -6.94 19.77
C ASP A 262 -2.09 -7.29 18.92
N ARG A 263 -1.89 -7.75 17.68
CA ARG A 263 -2.97 -8.28 16.83
C ARG A 263 -3.59 -9.55 17.43
N PHE A 264 -2.75 -10.47 17.91
CA PHE A 264 -3.23 -11.68 18.59
C PHE A 264 -4.02 -11.34 19.86
N VAL A 265 -3.59 -10.35 20.65
CA VAL A 265 -4.31 -9.92 21.86
C VAL A 265 -5.72 -9.43 21.52
N GLU A 266 -5.91 -8.70 20.41
CA GLU A 266 -7.23 -8.26 19.97
C GLU A 266 -8.11 -9.43 19.53
N VAL A 267 -7.58 -10.33 18.68
CA VAL A 267 -8.33 -11.51 18.25
C VAL A 267 -8.66 -12.40 19.46
N PHE A 268 -7.71 -12.59 20.36
CA PHE A 268 -7.91 -13.33 21.61
C PHE A 268 -9.05 -12.72 22.43
N HIS A 269 -9.09 -11.39 22.58
CA HIS A 269 -10.18 -10.71 23.27
C HIS A 269 -11.54 -10.98 22.61
N SER A 270 -11.62 -10.87 21.28
CA SER A 270 -12.86 -11.11 20.55
C SER A 270 -13.37 -12.55 20.63
N GLU A 271 -12.47 -13.53 20.79
CA GLU A 271 -12.84 -14.92 20.98
C GLU A 271 -13.30 -15.21 22.42
N ILE A 272 -12.62 -14.67 23.44
CA ILE A 272 -13.04 -14.88 24.84
C ILE A 272 -14.35 -14.15 25.19
N GLU A 273 -14.71 -13.08 24.46
CA GLU A 273 -16.02 -12.43 24.58
C GLU A 273 -17.18 -13.37 24.24
N ARG A 274 -16.95 -14.38 23.42
CA ARG A 274 -17.95 -15.40 23.04
C ARG A 274 -18.02 -16.55 24.04
N ASN A 275 -17.03 -16.67 24.93
CA ASN A 275 -16.99 -17.74 25.92
C ASN A 275 -17.97 -17.44 27.08
N PRO A 276 -18.40 -18.47 27.82
CA PRO A 276 -19.19 -18.28 29.04
C PRO A 276 -18.47 -17.36 30.04
N ARG A 277 -19.22 -16.52 30.73
CA ARG A 277 -18.67 -15.68 31.81
C ARG A 277 -18.58 -16.45 33.12
N TYR A 278 -17.62 -16.08 33.95
CA TYR A 278 -17.37 -16.70 35.25
C TYR A 278 -17.74 -15.76 36.38
N ARG A 279 -18.64 -16.21 37.27
CA ARG A 279 -19.00 -15.48 38.50
C ARG A 279 -17.91 -15.60 39.54
N ALA A 280 -17.26 -14.49 39.86
CA ALA A 280 -16.28 -14.40 40.94
C ALA A 280 -16.60 -13.21 41.84
N ASN A 281 -16.38 -13.37 43.14
CA ASN A 281 -16.46 -12.25 44.09
C ASN A 281 -15.31 -11.27 43.80
N GLN A 282 -15.61 -10.18 43.09
CA GLN A 282 -14.60 -9.21 42.64
C GLN A 282 -14.02 -8.35 43.78
N ALA A 283 -14.69 -8.29 44.93
CA ALA A 283 -14.34 -7.43 46.06
C ALA A 283 -12.93 -7.70 46.66
N ASN A 284 -12.37 -8.90 46.47
CA ASN A 284 -11.07 -9.31 47.04
C ASN A 284 -10.01 -9.65 45.99
N LEU A 285 -10.12 -9.11 44.77
CA LEU A 285 -9.13 -9.32 43.72
C LEU A 285 -8.02 -8.25 43.76
N ASP A 286 -6.79 -8.71 43.99
CA ASP A 286 -5.58 -7.91 43.80
C ASP A 286 -5.41 -7.50 42.33
N ASN A 287 -4.54 -6.54 42.05
CA ASN A 287 -4.19 -6.19 40.66
C ASN A 287 -3.62 -7.41 39.91
N CYS A 288 -3.79 -7.39 38.58
CA CYS A 288 -3.30 -8.40 37.68
C CYS A 288 -1.82 -8.68 37.94
N PHE A 289 -1.48 -9.95 38.15
CA PHE A 289 -0.15 -10.41 38.54
C PHE A 289 0.98 -9.98 37.59
N ALA A 290 0.69 -9.86 36.29
CA ALA A 290 1.70 -9.47 35.30
C ALA A 290 1.88 -7.95 35.16
N CYS A 291 0.81 -7.19 34.91
CA CYS A 291 0.94 -5.75 34.68
C CYS A 291 0.91 -4.92 35.96
N MET A 292 0.35 -5.44 37.06
CA MET A 292 0.12 -4.76 38.33
C MET A 292 -0.69 -3.45 38.25
N THR A 293 -1.21 -3.08 37.07
CA THR A 293 -1.98 -1.85 36.83
C THR A 293 -3.49 -2.09 36.78
N LYS A 294 -3.94 -3.13 36.05
CA LYS A 294 -5.36 -3.44 35.86
C LYS A 294 -5.83 -4.51 36.84
N LYS A 295 -7.12 -4.54 37.17
CA LYS A 295 -7.71 -5.68 37.87
C LYS A 295 -7.80 -6.91 36.95
N PRO A 296 -7.75 -8.13 37.50
CA PRO A 296 -8.07 -9.35 36.78
C PRO A 296 -9.49 -9.30 36.21
N ASP A 297 -9.65 -9.66 34.95
CA ASP A 297 -10.93 -9.69 34.23
C ASP A 297 -11.17 -11.07 33.58
N VAL A 298 -10.25 -12.03 33.75
CA VAL A 298 -10.34 -13.39 33.19
C VAL A 298 -10.04 -14.48 34.21
N LYS A 299 -10.70 -15.63 34.01
CA LYS A 299 -10.49 -16.88 34.72
C LYS A 299 -10.36 -18.03 33.73
N ILE A 300 -9.35 -18.88 33.93
CA ILE A 300 -9.24 -20.14 33.19
C ILE A 300 -10.16 -21.18 33.86
N ASN A 301 -11.14 -21.69 33.14
CA ASN A 301 -12.07 -22.73 33.57
C ASN A 301 -12.38 -23.66 32.38
N LYS A 302 -12.29 -24.99 32.56
CA LYS A 302 -12.41 -25.90 31.42
C LYS A 302 -13.85 -25.91 30.90
N HIS A 303 -14.03 -25.49 29.65
CA HIS A 303 -15.28 -25.56 28.91
C HIS A 303 -15.13 -26.21 27.54
N CYS A 304 -13.90 -26.41 27.06
CA CYS A 304 -13.67 -27.08 25.79
C CYS A 304 -14.11 -28.56 25.84
N PRO A 305 -14.65 -29.09 24.73
CA PRO A 305 -15.09 -30.49 24.62
C PRO A 305 -13.92 -31.49 24.42
N ASP A 306 -12.70 -31.11 24.78
CA ASP A 306 -11.48 -31.86 24.47
C ASP A 306 -11.35 -33.15 25.31
N GLN A 307 -11.27 -34.29 24.60
CA GLN A 307 -11.28 -35.66 25.15
C GLN A 307 -10.01 -36.48 24.83
N GLY A 308 -8.97 -35.90 24.23
CA GLY A 308 -7.73 -36.61 23.87
C GLY A 308 -6.71 -36.78 25.02
N ASP A 309 -5.58 -37.45 24.73
CA ASP A 309 -4.46 -37.61 25.68
C ASP A 309 -3.81 -36.27 26.06
N ASP A 310 -3.83 -35.31 25.13
CA ASP A 310 -3.31 -33.96 25.35
C ASP A 310 -4.38 -32.95 25.82
N ARG A 311 -5.34 -33.41 26.63
CA ARG A 311 -6.52 -32.64 27.01
C ARG A 311 -6.25 -31.44 27.90
N CYS A 312 -7.08 -30.42 27.75
CA CYS A 312 -7.15 -29.32 28.71
C CYS A 312 -7.64 -29.81 30.09
N THR A 313 -7.10 -29.21 31.15
CA THR A 313 -7.38 -29.56 32.55
C THR A 313 -7.93 -28.36 33.32
N ASN A 314 -8.70 -28.63 34.37
CA ASN A 314 -9.26 -27.57 35.20
C ASN A 314 -8.16 -26.80 35.94
N CYS A 315 -8.27 -25.47 35.92
CA CYS A 315 -7.39 -24.57 36.64
C CYS A 315 -8.05 -24.13 37.96
N PHE A 316 -7.42 -24.44 39.09
CA PHE A 316 -7.92 -24.06 40.42
C PHE A 316 -7.34 -22.75 40.96
N CYS A 317 -6.53 -22.03 40.17
CA CYS A 317 -6.04 -20.71 40.57
C CYS A 317 -7.18 -19.70 40.65
N ARG A 318 -7.14 -18.79 41.61
CA ARG A 318 -8.03 -17.62 41.65
C ARG A 318 -7.84 -16.74 40.39
N PRO A 319 -8.82 -15.90 40.00
CA PRO A 319 -8.61 -14.91 38.96
C PRO A 319 -7.45 -13.99 39.33
N MET A 320 -6.42 -13.92 38.49
CA MET A 320 -5.18 -13.19 38.78
C MET A 320 -4.63 -12.42 37.58
N TRP A 321 -5.26 -12.55 36.42
CA TRP A 321 -4.75 -12.03 35.15
C TRP A 321 -5.79 -11.15 34.49
N CYS A 322 -5.33 -10.09 33.84
CA CYS A 322 -6.15 -9.41 32.84
C CYS A 322 -6.02 -10.11 31.48
N SER A 323 -7.02 -9.94 30.64
CA SER A 323 -7.20 -10.53 29.31
C SER A 323 -5.99 -10.27 28.43
N SER A 324 -5.50 -9.03 28.42
CA SER A 324 -4.32 -8.63 27.64
C SER A 324 -3.04 -9.34 28.10
N CYS A 325 -2.82 -9.47 29.41
CA CYS A 325 -1.63 -10.14 29.94
C CYS A 325 -1.67 -11.65 29.70
N LEU A 326 -2.84 -12.27 29.86
CA LEU A 326 -3.02 -13.70 29.59
C LEU A 326 -2.85 -13.99 28.09
N ALA A 327 -3.38 -13.15 27.21
CA ALA A 327 -3.22 -13.27 25.77
C ALA A 327 -1.74 -13.17 25.34
N ARG A 328 -0.99 -12.20 25.90
CA ARG A 328 0.46 -12.08 25.66
C ARG A 328 1.23 -13.30 26.13
N TRP A 329 0.89 -13.83 27.30
CA TRP A 329 1.48 -15.08 27.79
C TRP A 329 1.19 -16.23 26.83
N PHE A 330 -0.08 -16.38 26.42
CA PHE A 330 -0.51 -17.42 25.50
C PHE A 330 0.30 -17.36 24.20
N ALA A 331 0.39 -16.18 23.56
CA ALA A 331 1.17 -15.98 22.34
C ALA A 331 2.66 -16.31 22.52
N SER A 332 3.26 -15.94 23.65
CA SER A 332 4.69 -16.18 23.92
C SER A 332 5.06 -17.67 24.02
N ARG A 333 4.07 -18.54 24.24
CA ARG A 333 4.25 -19.98 24.40
C ARG A 333 3.94 -20.77 23.13
N GLN A 334 3.49 -20.10 22.07
CA GLN A 334 3.23 -20.73 20.78
C GLN A 334 4.48 -20.75 19.90
N ASP A 335 4.50 -21.66 18.94
CA ASP A 335 5.53 -21.70 17.92
C ASP A 335 5.45 -20.43 17.05
N GLN A 336 6.55 -19.67 17.02
CA GLN A 336 6.62 -18.42 16.25
C GLN A 336 6.67 -18.64 14.74
N SER A 337 6.95 -19.87 14.29
CA SER A 337 6.96 -20.25 12.88
C SER A 337 5.58 -20.61 12.33
N GLU A 338 4.69 -21.19 13.16
CA GLU A 338 3.33 -21.61 12.79
C GLU A 338 2.26 -20.69 13.39
N ARG A 339 2.20 -19.43 12.93
CA ARG A 339 1.32 -18.42 13.55
C ARG A 339 -0.16 -18.60 13.27
N GLU A 340 -0.50 -19.29 12.19
CA GLU A 340 -1.88 -19.54 11.78
C GLU A 340 -2.60 -20.53 12.70
N THR A 341 -1.85 -21.35 13.43
CA THR A 341 -2.41 -22.36 14.35
C THR A 341 -2.57 -21.84 15.78
N TRP A 342 -2.10 -20.63 16.10
CA TRP A 342 -2.08 -20.11 17.48
C TRP A 342 -3.44 -20.20 18.20
N LEU A 343 -4.54 -19.86 17.53
CA LEU A 343 -5.88 -19.93 18.15
C LEU A 343 -6.33 -21.35 18.47
N ASN A 344 -5.86 -22.32 17.68
CA ASN A 344 -6.18 -23.74 17.84
C ASN A 344 -5.21 -24.46 18.81
N SER A 345 -4.13 -23.80 19.18
CA SER A 345 -3.12 -24.35 20.08
C SER A 345 -3.55 -24.31 21.55
N LYS A 346 -2.77 -24.99 22.39
CA LYS A 346 -2.97 -25.04 23.84
C LYS A 346 -1.83 -24.31 24.54
N CYS A 347 -2.06 -23.91 25.77
CA CYS A 347 -1.06 -23.26 26.62
C CYS A 347 -1.15 -23.79 28.05
N ASN A 348 -0.12 -23.56 28.86
CA ASN A 348 -0.10 -23.88 30.27
C ASN A 348 -0.34 -22.63 31.10
N CYS A 349 -1.19 -22.75 32.12
CA CYS A 349 -1.43 -21.68 33.08
C CYS A 349 -0.09 -21.20 33.68
N PRO A 350 0.19 -19.88 33.70
CA PRO A 350 1.44 -19.35 34.24
C PRO A 350 1.71 -19.77 35.69
N MET A 351 0.65 -20.03 36.47
CA MET A 351 0.73 -20.28 37.91
C MET A 351 0.76 -21.78 38.23
N CYS A 352 -0.29 -22.53 37.85
CA CYS A 352 -0.41 -23.96 38.18
C CYS A 352 -0.05 -24.90 37.03
N ARG A 353 0.32 -24.36 35.87
CA ARG A 353 0.67 -25.12 34.65
C ARG A 353 -0.44 -26.02 34.10
N SER A 354 -1.68 -25.91 34.59
CA SER A 354 -2.85 -26.58 33.99
C SER A 354 -2.93 -26.26 32.50
N ARG A 355 -3.15 -27.26 31.65
CA ARG A 355 -3.33 -27.03 30.21
C ARG A 355 -4.69 -26.41 29.94
N PHE A 356 -4.72 -25.43 29.07
CA PHE A 356 -5.94 -24.76 28.65
C PHE A 356 -5.84 -24.33 27.19
N CYS A 357 -6.99 -24.20 26.52
CA CYS A 357 -7.11 -23.56 25.22
C CYS A 357 -7.89 -22.24 25.34
N ILE A 358 -8.01 -21.50 24.25
CA ILE A 358 -8.72 -20.21 24.25
C ILE A 358 -10.18 -20.32 24.71
N LEU A 359 -10.85 -21.45 24.43
CA LEU A 359 -12.24 -21.72 24.83
C LEU A 359 -12.41 -21.91 26.34
N ASP A 360 -11.32 -22.19 27.06
CA ASP A 360 -11.33 -22.34 28.52
C ASP A 360 -11.11 -21.01 29.25
N VAL A 361 -10.99 -19.89 28.52
CA VAL A 361 -10.76 -18.57 29.12
C VAL A 361 -12.09 -17.82 29.20
N CYS A 362 -12.57 -17.63 30.42
CA CYS A 362 -13.84 -16.97 30.72
C CYS A 362 -13.58 -15.54 31.22
N LEU A 363 -14.34 -14.57 30.69
CA LEU A 363 -14.39 -13.22 31.27
C LEU A 363 -15.14 -13.26 32.61
N LEU A 364 -14.74 -12.42 33.56
CA LEU A 364 -15.47 -12.26 34.82
C LEU A 364 -16.79 -11.51 34.58
N GLU A 365 -17.84 -11.88 35.31
CA GLU A 365 -19.07 -11.06 35.35
C GLU A 365 -18.81 -9.82 36.22
N ASP A 366 -19.11 -8.63 35.66
CA ASP A 366 -19.22 -7.40 36.43
C ASP A 366 -20.51 -7.45 37.26
N GLU A 367 -20.41 -7.25 38.57
CA GLU A 367 -21.59 -7.14 39.46
C GLU A 367 -22.37 -5.84 39.22
#